data_AF-A0A950ZJG0-F1
#
_entry.id   AF-A0A950ZJG0-F1
#
_cell.length_a   1.000
_cell.length_b   1.000
_cell.length_c   1.000
_cell.angle_alpha   90.00
_cell.angle_beta   90.00
_cell.angle_gamma   90.00
#
_symmetry.space_group_name_H-M   'P 1'
#
loop_
_entity.id
_entity.type
_entity.pdbx_description
1 polymer ?
#
loop_
_entity_poly.entity_id
_entity_poly.type
_entity_poly.pdbx_seq_one_letter_code
_entity_poly.pdbx_strand_id
1 'polypeptide(L)'
;MPLEMALWRVDGGNPVRLSPQGVPLEQQLEDMLERDPSMLGQRLLLIGRQVPTTHGTFVDLLAVDADGALHVIELKRDRTPRDVVAQSLDYGSWVTTLTHQDVQDIFLKYDSTQAFEQAFSDAFGASPPEDLNTEHRLTIVAAEVDPATERIISYLNTGYGVPINVVFFRYYQDGERSYLGRTWLLDTPIDAGASAPGKRGGGKEPWNGKDWYVNFQVDADGRSWEDG
;
A
#
# COMPACT_ATOMS: atom_id res chain seq x y z
N MET A 1 -2.26 -0.05 21.25
CA MET A 1 -3.25 -1.16 21.28
C MET A 1 -3.36 -1.64 19.85
N PRO A 2 -3.23 -2.95 19.57
CA PRO A 2 -3.42 -3.44 18.21
C PRO A 2 -4.83 -3.06 17.76
N LEU A 3 -4.96 -2.51 16.55
CA LEU A 3 -6.27 -2.30 15.93
C LEU A 3 -6.90 -3.68 15.68
N GLU A 4 -7.88 -4.06 16.49
CA GLU A 4 -8.65 -5.28 16.25
C GLU A 4 -9.73 -5.02 15.19
N MET A 5 -9.48 -5.50 13.97
CA MET A 5 -10.49 -5.54 12.92
C MET A 5 -11.30 -6.84 13.02
N ALA A 6 -12.62 -6.70 13.06
CA ALA A 6 -13.56 -7.81 13.03
C ALA A 6 -14.49 -7.66 11.81
N LEU A 7 -14.83 -8.80 11.20
CA LEU A 7 -15.67 -8.87 10.01
C LEU A 7 -16.95 -9.66 10.35
N TRP A 8 -18.09 -9.17 9.88
CA TRP A 8 -19.38 -9.85 10.02
C TRP A 8 -20.02 -10.01 8.65
N ARG A 9 -20.59 -11.19 8.38
CA ARG A 9 -21.57 -11.39 7.31
C ARG A 9 -22.96 -11.10 7.87
N VAL A 10 -23.82 -10.41 7.11
CA VAL A 10 -25.20 -10.14 7.54
C VAL A 10 -26.16 -10.97 6.70
N ASP A 11 -26.84 -11.93 7.34
CA ASP A 11 -27.80 -12.82 6.70
C ASP A 11 -29.22 -12.48 7.18
N GLY A 12 -30.04 -11.86 6.32
CA GLY A 12 -31.42 -11.50 6.68
C GLY A 12 -31.53 -10.59 7.92
N GLY A 13 -30.51 -9.76 8.17
CA GLY A 13 -30.42 -8.89 9.33
C GLY A 13 -29.69 -9.49 10.55
N ASN A 14 -29.32 -10.78 10.52
CA ASN A 14 -28.56 -11.40 11.59
C ASN A 14 -27.05 -11.32 11.31
N PRO A 15 -26.25 -10.66 12.16
CA PRO A 15 -24.81 -10.59 12.00
C PRO A 15 -24.15 -11.90 12.45
N VAL A 16 -23.38 -12.53 11.57
CA VAL A 16 -22.53 -13.69 11.83
C VAL A 16 -21.08 -13.24 11.79
N ARG A 17 -20.39 -13.30 12.94
CA ARG A 17 -18.98 -12.92 13.02
C ARG A 17 -18.14 -13.94 12.26
N LEU A 18 -17.32 -13.45 11.34
CA LEU A 18 -16.33 -14.26 10.64
C LEU A 18 -15.05 -14.32 11.49
N SER A 19 -14.53 -15.54 11.65
CA SER A 19 -13.22 -15.74 12.26
C SER A 19 -12.14 -15.56 11.20
N PRO A 20 -11.05 -14.84 11.52
CA PRO A 20 -9.87 -14.88 10.68
C PRO A 20 -9.43 -16.33 10.54
N GLN A 21 -9.23 -16.77 9.30
CA GLN A 21 -8.56 -18.04 9.03
C GLN A 21 -7.06 -17.75 9.00
N GLY A 22 -6.24 -18.73 9.39
CA GLY A 22 -4.79 -18.65 9.20
C GLY A 22 -4.48 -18.23 7.76
N VAL A 23 -3.55 -17.28 7.62
CA VAL A 23 -3.25 -16.55 6.38
C VAL A 23 -3.17 -17.51 5.19
N PRO A 24 -3.72 -17.17 4.02
CA PRO A 24 -3.35 -17.83 2.78
C PRO A 24 -1.82 -17.73 2.67
N LEU A 25 -1.14 -18.87 2.46
CA LEU A 25 0.32 -18.99 2.34
C LEU A 25 0.89 -17.70 1.75
N GLU A 26 1.86 -17.05 2.37
CA GLU A 26 2.40 -15.73 1.98
C GLU A 26 2.57 -15.55 0.45
N GLN A 27 2.94 -16.63 -0.24
CA GLN A 27 2.93 -16.79 -1.69
C GLN A 27 1.63 -16.34 -2.38
N GLN A 28 0.46 -16.76 -1.89
CA GLN A 28 -0.86 -16.36 -2.39
C GLN A 28 -1.10 -14.86 -2.21
N LEU A 29 -0.64 -14.27 -1.11
CA LEU A 29 -0.74 -12.81 -0.90
C LEU A 29 0.20 -12.07 -1.85
N GLU A 30 1.41 -12.58 -2.06
CA GLU A 30 2.34 -12.07 -3.07
C GLU A 30 1.71 -12.12 -4.47
N ASP A 31 1.12 -13.25 -4.85
CA ASP A 31 0.45 -13.42 -6.15
C ASP A 31 -0.79 -12.52 -6.30
N MET A 32 -1.51 -12.23 -5.21
CA MET A 32 -2.63 -11.29 -5.23
C MET A 32 -2.15 -9.85 -5.37
N LEU A 33 -1.12 -9.45 -4.63
CA LEU A 33 -0.50 -8.13 -4.74
C LEU A 33 0.17 -7.93 -6.09
N GLU A 34 0.71 -9.00 -6.69
CA GLU A 34 1.25 -8.96 -8.05
C GLU A 34 0.17 -8.60 -9.08
N ARG A 35 -1.02 -9.21 -8.93
CA ARG A 35 -2.15 -8.97 -9.84
C ARG A 35 -2.82 -7.62 -9.59
N ASP A 36 -2.91 -7.20 -8.35
CA ASP A 36 -3.56 -5.95 -7.96
C ASP A 36 -2.83 -5.27 -6.79
N PRO A 37 -1.79 -4.46 -7.08
CA PRO A 37 -1.07 -3.74 -6.03
C PRO A 37 -1.90 -2.61 -5.42
N SER A 38 -3.04 -2.25 -6.02
CA SER A 38 -3.96 -1.25 -5.45
C SER A 38 -4.56 -1.69 -4.12
N MET A 39 -4.49 -2.99 -3.82
CA MET A 39 -4.78 -3.55 -2.50
C MET A 39 -4.01 -2.83 -1.38
N LEU A 40 -2.81 -2.29 -1.63
CA LEU A 40 -2.05 -1.50 -0.65
C LEU A 40 -2.70 -0.14 -0.32
N GLY A 41 -3.65 0.33 -1.14
CA GLY A 41 -4.45 1.54 -0.88
C GLY A 41 -4.02 2.76 -1.65
N GLN A 42 -3.09 2.58 -2.60
CA GLN A 42 -2.65 3.56 -3.58
C GLN A 42 -2.41 2.87 -4.91
N ARG A 43 -2.42 3.62 -6.01
CA ARG A 43 -2.11 3.04 -7.32
C ARG A 43 -0.60 2.87 -7.46
N LEU A 44 -0.18 1.69 -7.88
CA LEU A 44 1.22 1.33 -8.11
C LEU A 44 1.34 0.58 -9.42
N LEU A 45 2.47 0.75 -10.09
CA LEU A 45 2.92 -0.10 -11.17
C LEU A 45 3.99 -1.03 -10.61
N LEU A 46 3.75 -2.35 -10.64
CA LEU A 46 4.82 -3.30 -10.32
C LEU A 46 5.84 -3.32 -11.43
N ILE A 47 7.10 -3.23 -11.03
CA ILE A 47 8.25 -3.23 -11.92
C ILE A 47 9.15 -4.45 -11.76
N GLY A 48 8.98 -5.21 -10.68
CA GLY A 48 9.73 -6.44 -10.48
C GLY A 48 9.18 -7.30 -9.38
N ARG A 49 9.46 -8.59 -9.51
CA ARG A 49 9.16 -9.64 -8.53
C ARG A 49 10.41 -10.44 -8.26
N GLN A 50 10.68 -10.74 -6.98
CA GLN A 50 11.89 -11.44 -6.52
C GLN A 50 13.16 -10.79 -7.12
N VAL A 51 13.27 -9.47 -6.97
CA VAL A 51 14.31 -8.65 -7.60
C VAL A 51 15.64 -8.86 -6.87
N PRO A 52 16.70 -9.36 -7.53
CA PRO A 52 17.97 -9.60 -6.89
C PRO A 52 18.65 -8.28 -6.49
N THR A 53 19.12 -8.22 -5.25
CA THR A 53 19.96 -7.13 -4.76
C THR A 53 21.43 -7.45 -4.98
N THR A 54 22.28 -6.42 -4.97
CA THR A 54 23.75 -6.59 -4.99
C THR A 54 24.29 -7.24 -3.71
N HIS A 55 23.46 -7.36 -2.67
CA HIS A 55 23.82 -7.96 -1.37
C HIS A 55 23.48 -9.45 -1.29
N GLY A 56 22.98 -10.06 -2.38
CA GLY A 56 22.70 -11.50 -2.46
C GLY A 56 21.35 -11.91 -1.88
N THR A 57 20.44 -10.95 -1.71
CA THR A 57 19.06 -11.13 -1.24
C THR A 57 18.07 -10.73 -2.34
N PHE A 58 16.77 -10.96 -2.12
CA PHE A 58 15.74 -10.69 -3.13
C PHE A 58 14.61 -9.88 -2.52
N VAL A 59 14.30 -8.73 -3.12
CA VAL A 59 13.09 -7.96 -2.78
C VAL A 59 11.88 -8.71 -3.33
N ASP A 60 10.88 -9.01 -2.49
CA ASP A 60 9.71 -9.77 -2.94
C ASP A 60 8.97 -9.09 -4.09
N LEU A 61 8.58 -7.83 -3.91
CA LEU A 61 7.95 -7.01 -4.94
C LEU A 61 8.54 -5.59 -4.94
N LEU A 62 8.83 -5.08 -6.13
CA LEU A 62 9.27 -3.70 -6.34
C LEU A 62 8.26 -2.99 -7.25
N ALA A 63 7.79 -1.82 -6.82
CA ALA A 63 6.82 -1.02 -7.56
C ALA A 63 7.30 0.44 -7.71
N VAL A 64 6.64 1.17 -8.59
CA VAL A 64 6.75 2.62 -8.72
C VAL A 64 5.36 3.25 -8.61
N ASP A 65 5.26 4.44 -8.02
CA ASP A 65 4.03 5.24 -8.02
C ASP A 65 4.01 6.30 -9.13
N ALA A 66 2.95 7.10 -9.16
CA ALA A 66 2.74 8.14 -10.17
C ALA A 66 3.79 9.27 -10.09
N ASP A 67 4.43 9.46 -8.93
CA ASP A 67 5.44 10.49 -8.69
C ASP A 67 6.86 9.96 -8.92
N GLY A 68 7.01 8.69 -9.33
CA GLY A 68 8.29 8.07 -9.62
C GLY A 68 9.02 7.53 -8.38
N ALA A 69 8.38 7.51 -7.20
CA ALA A 69 8.98 6.96 -6.00
C ALA A 69 8.93 5.42 -6.03
N LEU A 70 9.99 4.78 -5.52
CA LEU A 70 10.09 3.32 -5.51
C LEU A 70 9.51 2.71 -4.22
N HIS A 71 8.66 1.69 -4.37
CA HIS A 71 8.02 0.98 -3.27
C HIS A 71 8.63 -0.41 -3.17
N VAL A 72 9.41 -0.62 -2.12
CA VAL A 72 9.91 -1.95 -1.73
C VAL A 72 8.83 -2.59 -0.87
N ILE A 73 8.28 -3.71 -1.34
CA ILE A 73 7.21 -4.43 -0.66
C ILE A 73 7.75 -5.80 -0.28
N GLU A 74 7.90 -6.03 1.02
CA GLU A 74 8.47 -7.26 1.58
C GLU A 74 7.40 -8.02 2.35
N LEU A 75 7.22 -9.31 2.03
CA LEU A 75 6.31 -10.16 2.78
C LEU A 75 7.05 -10.79 3.96
N LYS A 76 6.46 -10.68 5.14
CA LYS A 76 7.05 -11.26 6.35
C LYS A 76 6.93 -12.79 6.32
N ARG A 77 8.01 -13.48 5.93
CA ARG A 77 8.13 -14.96 5.94
C ARG A 77 8.71 -15.50 7.24
N ASP A 78 7.91 -16.02 8.19
CA ASP A 78 8.38 -16.69 9.44
C ASP A 78 9.62 -16.07 10.16
N ARG A 79 9.78 -14.74 10.08
CA ARG A 79 11.01 -14.03 10.48
C ARG A 79 10.93 -13.39 11.83
N THR A 80 12.06 -13.33 12.52
CA THR A 80 12.12 -12.66 13.82
C THR A 80 11.87 -11.15 13.67
N PRO A 81 11.47 -10.47 14.75
CA PRO A 81 11.12 -9.05 14.72
C PRO A 81 12.24 -8.16 14.21
N ARG A 82 13.49 -8.56 14.50
CA ARG A 82 14.70 -7.82 14.13
C ARG A 82 15.09 -8.05 12.68
N ASP A 83 14.90 -9.28 12.19
CA ASP A 83 15.30 -9.63 10.82
C ASP A 83 14.44 -8.87 9.80
N VAL A 84 13.13 -8.80 10.02
CA VAL A 84 12.22 -8.13 9.06
C VAL A 84 12.55 -6.65 8.92
N VAL A 85 12.84 -5.97 10.04
CA VAL A 85 13.25 -4.55 10.00
C VAL A 85 14.64 -4.40 9.38
N ALA A 86 15.61 -5.20 9.81
CA ALA A 86 16.98 -5.10 9.32
C ALA A 86 17.06 -5.29 7.80
N GLN A 87 16.34 -6.28 7.26
CA GLN A 87 16.31 -6.52 5.82
C GLN A 87 15.52 -5.45 5.07
N SER A 88 14.40 -4.95 5.62
CA SER A 88 13.70 -3.82 5.00
C SER A 88 14.62 -2.61 4.86
N LEU A 89 15.44 -2.33 5.88
CA LEU A 89 16.44 -1.25 5.84
C LEU A 89 17.61 -1.56 4.89
N ASP A 90 18.05 -2.81 4.81
CA ASP A 90 19.04 -3.25 3.82
C ASP A 90 18.54 -3.00 2.39
N TYR A 91 17.29 -3.36 2.11
CA TYR A 91 16.62 -3.05 0.84
C TYR A 91 16.45 -1.55 0.60
N GLY A 92 16.14 -0.77 1.64
CA GLY A 92 16.16 0.69 1.56
C GLY A 92 17.52 1.24 1.16
N SER A 93 18.60 0.68 1.71
CA SER A 93 19.95 1.10 1.32
C SER A 93 20.27 0.76 -0.13
N TRP A 94 19.81 -0.40 -0.62
CA TRP A 94 20.02 -0.83 -2.00
C TRP A 94 19.16 -0.03 -2.99
N VAL A 95 17.86 0.15 -2.72
CA VAL A 95 16.92 0.78 -3.66
C VAL A 95 17.31 2.23 -3.95
N THR A 96 17.89 2.94 -2.97
CA THR A 96 18.39 4.32 -3.16
C THR A 96 19.57 4.44 -4.14
N THR A 97 20.20 3.33 -4.50
CA THR A 97 21.31 3.32 -5.47
C THR A 97 20.84 3.14 -6.92
N LEU A 98 19.56 2.77 -7.13
CA LEU A 98 19.03 2.50 -8.47
C LEU A 98 18.89 3.78 -9.27
N THR A 99 19.47 3.77 -10.46
CA THR A 99 19.32 4.83 -11.46
C THR A 99 18.03 4.63 -12.27
N HIS A 100 17.65 5.64 -13.05
CA HIS A 100 16.55 5.52 -14.03
C HIS A 100 16.76 4.29 -14.94
N GLN A 101 17.98 4.09 -15.46
CA GLN A 101 18.28 2.94 -16.32
C GLN A 101 18.12 1.61 -15.57
N ASP A 102 18.54 1.53 -14.30
CA ASP A 102 18.36 0.31 -13.51
C ASP A 102 16.88 -0.02 -13.32
N VAL A 103 16.02 0.98 -13.09
CA VAL A 103 14.57 0.79 -12.99
C VAL A 103 13.98 0.24 -14.30
N GLN A 104 14.38 0.80 -15.44
CA GLN A 104 13.95 0.29 -16.76
C GLN A 104 14.46 -1.13 -17.01
N ASP A 105 15.70 -1.44 -16.64
CA ASP A 105 16.29 -2.77 -16.82
C ASP A 105 15.62 -3.81 -15.91
N ILE A 106 15.23 -3.43 -14.69
CA ILE A 106 14.44 -4.26 -13.78
C ILE A 106 13.06 -4.52 -14.41
N PHE A 107 12.39 -3.48 -14.89
CA PHE A 107 11.09 -3.62 -15.56
C PHE A 107 11.17 -4.52 -16.79
N LEU A 108 12.16 -4.34 -17.66
CA LEU A 108 12.33 -5.13 -18.88
C LEU A 108 12.56 -6.62 -18.59
N LYS A 109 13.23 -6.95 -17.48
CA LYS A 109 13.39 -8.34 -17.02
C LYS A 109 12.10 -8.93 -16.48
N TYR A 110 11.26 -8.09 -15.86
CA TYR A 110 9.97 -8.48 -15.30
C TYR A 110 8.91 -8.67 -16.39
N ASP A 111 8.76 -7.67 -17.26
CA ASP A 111 7.84 -7.65 -18.38
C ASP A 111 8.56 -7.19 -19.64
N SER A 112 8.92 -8.15 -20.50
CA SER A 112 9.59 -7.90 -21.77
C SER A 112 8.61 -7.60 -22.93
N THR A 113 7.30 -7.58 -22.65
CA THR A 113 6.27 -7.43 -23.68
C THR A 113 5.93 -5.97 -24.00
N GLN A 114 6.29 -5.04 -23.10
CA GLN A 114 6.05 -3.61 -23.25
C GLN A 114 7.21 -2.79 -22.69
N ALA A 115 7.34 -1.54 -23.13
CA ALA A 115 8.31 -0.60 -22.58
C ALA A 115 7.82 -0.02 -21.25
N PHE A 116 8.75 0.33 -20.36
CA PHE A 116 8.43 0.91 -19.05
C PHE A 116 7.56 2.16 -19.18
N GLU A 117 7.87 3.05 -20.11
CA GLU A 117 7.14 4.30 -20.34
C GLU A 117 5.68 4.05 -20.76
N GLN A 118 5.45 3.00 -21.55
CA GLN A 118 4.10 2.59 -21.95
C GLN A 118 3.32 2.04 -20.76
N ALA A 119 3.94 1.13 -19.99
CA ALA A 119 3.33 0.56 -18.79
C ALA A 119 3.00 1.63 -17.74
N PHE A 120 3.90 2.60 -17.56
CA PHE A 120 3.70 3.75 -16.68
C PHE A 120 2.51 4.61 -17.17
N SER A 121 2.46 4.90 -18.46
CA SER A 121 1.33 5.64 -19.05
C SER A 121 0.01 4.89 -18.93
N ASP A 122 0.00 3.57 -19.05
CA ASP A 122 -1.21 2.76 -18.91
C ASP A 122 -1.69 2.71 -17.45
N ALA A 123 -0.76 2.65 -16.50
CA ALA A 123 -1.08 2.67 -15.07
C ALA A 123 -1.57 4.05 -14.60
N PHE A 124 -0.91 5.13 -15.00
CA PHE A 124 -1.09 6.46 -14.41
C PHE A 124 -1.75 7.49 -15.34
N GLY A 125 -1.86 7.21 -16.64
CA GLY A 125 -2.43 8.13 -17.63
C GLY A 125 -1.51 9.31 -17.99
N ALA A 126 -0.22 9.22 -17.66
CA ALA A 126 0.79 10.23 -17.92
C ALA A 126 2.15 9.58 -18.19
N SER A 127 3.07 10.30 -18.85
CA SER A 127 4.46 9.86 -18.98
C SER A 127 5.17 9.83 -17.62
N PRO A 128 6.19 8.97 -17.44
CA PRO A 128 6.98 8.97 -16.21
C PRO A 128 7.67 10.32 -15.99
N PRO A 129 7.90 10.72 -14.72
CA PRO A 129 8.75 11.86 -14.38
C PRO A 129 10.16 11.73 -14.97
N GLU A 130 10.84 12.86 -15.18
CA GLU A 130 12.24 12.85 -15.65
C GLU A 130 13.16 12.15 -14.65
N ASP A 131 12.99 12.46 -13.36
CA ASP A 131 13.70 11.84 -12.25
C ASP A 131 12.85 10.76 -11.60
N LEU A 132 13.31 9.51 -11.68
CA LEU A 132 12.77 8.39 -10.91
C LEU A 132 13.59 8.19 -9.63
N ASN A 133 12.99 7.55 -8.64
CA ASN A 133 13.65 7.16 -7.39
C ASN A 133 14.22 8.33 -6.58
N THR A 134 13.56 9.50 -6.64
CA THR A 134 13.86 10.63 -5.75
C THR A 134 13.43 10.34 -4.31
N GLU A 135 12.41 9.49 -4.15
CA GLU A 135 11.93 8.94 -2.88
C GLU A 135 11.76 7.43 -2.97
N HIS A 136 11.72 6.78 -1.80
CA HIS A 136 11.32 5.39 -1.69
C HIS A 136 10.43 5.16 -0.45
N ARG A 137 9.70 4.04 -0.47
CA ARG A 137 8.87 3.55 0.64
C ARG A 137 9.19 2.08 0.90
N LEU A 138 9.24 1.70 2.18
CA LEU A 138 9.46 0.35 2.65
C LEU A 138 8.16 -0.16 3.28
N THR A 139 7.48 -1.08 2.61
CA THR A 139 6.21 -1.65 3.07
C THR A 139 6.43 -3.09 3.47
N ILE A 140 6.26 -3.40 4.75
CA ILE A 140 6.23 -4.78 5.23
C ILE A 140 4.78 -5.27 5.18
N VAL A 141 4.55 -6.38 4.51
CA VAL A 141 3.25 -7.05 4.43
C VAL A 141 3.24 -8.19 5.44
N ALA A 142 2.29 -8.17 6.37
CA ALA A 142 2.18 -9.21 7.41
C ALA A 142 0.72 -9.47 7.78
N ALA A 143 0.42 -10.57 8.47
CA ALA A 143 -0.88 -10.73 9.13
C ALA A 143 -0.91 -10.08 10.52
N GLU A 144 0.23 -10.14 11.20
CA GLU A 144 0.49 -9.51 12.48
C GLU A 144 2.00 -9.26 12.65
N VAL A 145 2.33 -8.37 13.56
CA VAL A 145 3.71 -8.20 14.04
C VAL A 145 3.70 -8.19 15.56
N ASP A 146 4.82 -8.57 16.15
CA ASP A 146 4.99 -8.53 17.60
C ASP A 146 5.23 -7.09 18.10
N PRO A 147 5.05 -6.83 19.40
CA PRO A 147 5.22 -5.50 19.97
C PRO A 147 6.63 -4.90 19.79
N ALA A 148 7.68 -5.72 19.63
CA ALA A 148 9.02 -5.19 19.41
C ALA A 148 9.17 -4.66 17.98
N THR A 149 8.64 -5.35 16.97
CA THR A 149 8.58 -4.83 15.60
C THR A 149 7.74 -3.55 15.53
N GLU A 150 6.55 -3.51 16.14
CA GLU A 150 5.71 -2.30 16.16
C GLU A 150 6.47 -1.10 16.74
N ARG A 151 7.13 -1.29 17.89
CA ARG A 151 7.91 -0.25 18.57
C ARG A 151 9.08 0.24 17.72
N ILE A 152 9.80 -0.66 17.05
CA ILE A 152 10.95 -0.28 16.21
C ILE A 152 10.47 0.49 14.97
N ILE A 153 9.43 0.02 14.29
CA ILE A 153 8.90 0.70 13.09
C ILE A 153 8.34 2.07 13.45
N SER A 154 7.58 2.18 14.55
CA SER A 154 7.08 3.46 15.04
C SER A 154 8.22 4.44 15.38
N TYR A 155 9.29 3.94 16.01
CA TYR A 155 10.46 4.75 16.34
C TYR A 155 11.16 5.28 15.08
N LEU A 156 11.37 4.43 14.07
CA LEU A 156 12.03 4.80 12.82
C LEU A 156 11.18 5.76 11.99
N ASN A 157 9.89 5.46 11.83
CA ASN A 157 8.98 6.25 11.02
C ASN A 157 8.64 7.59 11.68
N THR A 158 8.05 7.56 12.88
CA THR A 158 7.56 8.77 13.55
C THR A 158 8.70 9.60 14.15
N GLY A 159 9.76 8.94 14.64
CA GLY A 159 10.87 9.63 15.30
C GLY A 159 11.92 10.18 14.33
N TYR A 160 12.15 9.52 13.19
CA TYR A 160 13.26 9.82 12.28
C TYR A 160 12.85 9.98 10.81
N GLY A 161 11.57 9.86 10.48
CA GLY A 161 11.08 10.02 9.10
C GLY A 161 11.54 8.92 8.15
N VAL A 162 11.98 7.76 8.67
CA VAL A 162 12.32 6.63 7.82
C VAL A 162 11.02 6.13 7.16
N PRO A 163 10.94 6.00 5.83
CA PRO A 163 9.70 5.72 5.13
C PRO A 163 9.30 4.23 5.20
N ILE A 164 9.31 3.65 6.40
CA ILE A 164 8.98 2.26 6.69
C ILE A 164 7.63 2.15 7.40
N ASN A 165 6.77 1.24 6.95
CA ASN A 165 5.49 0.96 7.59
C ASN A 165 5.09 -0.53 7.41
N VAL A 166 4.06 -0.96 8.14
CA VAL A 166 3.48 -2.31 8.01
C VAL A 166 2.05 -2.20 7.51
N VAL A 167 1.73 -2.98 6.49
CA VAL A 167 0.35 -3.26 6.10
C VAL A 167 -0.03 -4.65 6.61
N PHE A 168 -1.15 -4.71 7.31
CA PHE A 168 -1.75 -5.93 7.81
C PHE A 168 -2.83 -6.43 6.85
N PHE A 169 -2.71 -7.66 6.38
CA PHE A 169 -3.78 -8.37 5.69
C PHE A 169 -4.35 -9.47 6.57
N ARG A 170 -5.65 -9.41 6.85
CA ARG A 170 -6.39 -10.48 7.52
C ARG A 170 -7.29 -11.19 6.54
N TYR A 171 -7.17 -12.51 6.50
CA TYR A 171 -7.96 -13.36 5.63
C TYR A 171 -9.13 -13.99 6.37
N TYR A 172 -10.28 -13.99 5.72
CA TYR A 172 -11.51 -14.60 6.20
C TYR A 172 -12.07 -15.48 5.10
N GLN A 173 -12.60 -16.64 5.47
CA GLN A 173 -13.26 -17.54 4.54
C GLN A 173 -14.67 -17.83 5.02
N ASP A 174 -15.59 -17.86 4.07
CA ASP A 174 -16.98 -18.19 4.29
C ASP A 174 -17.54 -18.96 3.09
N GLY A 175 -17.67 -20.28 3.26
CA GLY A 175 -17.98 -21.19 2.15
C GLY A 175 -16.93 -21.10 1.04
N GLU A 176 -17.38 -20.78 -0.18
CA GLU A 176 -16.52 -20.58 -1.35
C GLU A 176 -15.97 -19.16 -1.49
N ARG A 177 -16.36 -18.24 -0.60
CA ARG A 177 -15.92 -16.84 -0.65
C ARG A 177 -14.75 -16.60 0.28
N SER A 178 -13.83 -15.79 -0.21
CA SER A 178 -12.65 -15.33 0.50
C SER A 178 -12.68 -13.81 0.62
N TYR A 179 -12.29 -13.29 1.77
CA TYR A 179 -12.23 -11.87 2.06
C TYR A 179 -10.86 -11.52 2.62
N LEU A 180 -10.34 -10.38 2.20
CA LEU A 180 -9.14 -9.77 2.75
C LEU A 180 -9.50 -8.41 3.34
N GLY A 181 -9.17 -8.21 4.61
CA GLY A 181 -9.22 -6.90 5.25
C GLY A 181 -7.81 -6.33 5.37
N ARG A 182 -7.68 -5.03 5.12
CA ARG A 182 -6.40 -4.28 5.21
C ARG A 182 -6.44 -3.27 6.34
N THR A 183 -5.37 -3.24 7.13
CA THR A 183 -5.10 -2.17 8.12
C THR A 183 -3.64 -1.74 8.04
N TRP A 184 -3.32 -0.48 8.33
CA TRP A 184 -1.94 -0.01 8.44
C TRP A 184 -1.52 0.08 9.91
N LEU A 185 -0.24 -0.15 10.21
CA LEU A 185 0.29 0.03 11.56
C LEU A 185 0.31 1.51 11.95
N LEU A 186 0.81 2.35 11.05
CA LEU A 186 0.83 3.80 11.22
C LEU A 186 -0.09 4.44 10.18
N ASP A 187 -0.93 5.37 10.63
CA ASP A 187 -1.72 6.24 9.76
C ASP A 187 -0.78 7.26 9.11
N THR A 188 -0.03 6.82 8.09
CA THR A 188 0.64 7.74 7.19
C THR A 188 -0.43 8.31 6.26
N PRO A 189 -0.44 9.62 5.97
CA PRO A 189 -1.19 10.12 4.83
C PRO A 189 -0.72 9.33 3.61
N ILE A 190 -1.54 8.39 3.15
CA ILE A 190 -1.38 7.83 1.82
C ILE A 190 -1.58 9.04 0.93
N ASP A 191 -0.51 9.50 0.28
CA ASP A 191 -0.48 10.72 -0.51
C ASP A 191 -1.79 10.80 -1.31
N ALA A 192 -2.66 11.70 -0.86
CA ALA A 192 -3.95 11.92 -1.48
C ALA A 192 -3.62 12.42 -2.88
N GLY A 193 -3.85 11.54 -3.87
CA GLY A 193 -3.24 11.64 -5.19
C GLY A 193 -3.30 13.03 -5.81
N ALA A 194 -2.22 13.38 -6.50
CA ALA A 194 -2.18 14.30 -7.62
C ALA A 194 -3.13 15.51 -7.51
N SER A 195 -2.75 16.51 -6.70
CA SER A 195 -3.29 17.84 -6.89
C SER A 195 -2.76 18.43 -8.20
N ALA A 196 -3.63 18.49 -9.21
CA ALA A 196 -3.42 19.28 -10.43
C ALA A 196 -3.04 20.74 -10.08
N PRO A 197 -2.28 21.46 -10.94
CA PRO A 197 -1.86 22.83 -10.64
C PRO A 197 -3.04 23.80 -10.83
N GLY A 198 -3.84 23.97 -9.77
CA GLY A 198 -4.95 24.92 -9.71
C GLY A 198 -4.69 26.02 -8.68
N LYS A 199 -4.64 27.28 -9.15
CA LYS A 199 -4.51 28.53 -8.38
C LYS A 199 -5.12 28.47 -6.97
N ARG A 200 -4.30 28.75 -5.95
CA ARG A 200 -4.73 28.99 -4.57
C ARG A 200 -5.70 30.18 -4.51
N GLY A 201 -6.91 29.92 -4.04
CA GLY A 201 -7.88 30.93 -3.61
C GLY A 201 -8.95 30.32 -2.70
N GLY A 202 -8.89 30.66 -1.41
CA GLY A 202 -10.03 30.63 -0.47
C GLY A 202 -10.50 29.27 0.07
N GLY A 203 -9.98 28.89 1.25
CA GLY A 203 -10.66 28.15 2.32
C GLY A 203 -11.72 27.10 1.96
N LYS A 204 -11.32 26.01 1.30
CA LYS A 204 -12.01 24.71 1.38
C LYS A 204 -10.94 23.63 1.42
N GLU A 205 -11.06 22.70 2.36
CA GLU A 205 -10.18 21.53 2.42
C GLU A 205 -10.27 20.75 1.10
N PRO A 206 -9.13 20.28 0.54
CA PRO A 206 -9.14 19.48 -0.67
C PRO A 206 -9.86 18.15 -0.42
N TRP A 207 -10.74 17.79 -1.35
CA TRP A 207 -11.53 16.56 -1.32
C TRP A 207 -10.61 15.33 -1.37
N ASN A 208 -10.82 14.36 -0.46
CA ASN A 208 -9.92 13.22 -0.27
C ASN A 208 -10.16 12.03 -1.22
N GLY A 209 -11.12 12.13 -2.15
CA GLY A 209 -11.43 11.08 -3.12
C GLY A 209 -12.00 9.78 -2.54
N LYS A 210 -12.16 9.68 -1.21
CA LYS A 210 -12.51 8.44 -0.50
C LYS A 210 -13.86 8.52 0.19
N ASP A 211 -14.27 9.70 0.67
CA ASP A 211 -15.49 9.82 1.46
C ASP A 211 -16.69 10.22 0.60
N TRP A 212 -17.68 9.32 0.54
CA TRP A 212 -19.03 9.62 0.04
C TRP A 212 -19.97 9.65 1.24
N TYR A 213 -20.36 10.85 1.68
CA TYR A 213 -21.49 11.00 2.61
C TYR A 213 -22.79 11.05 1.80
N VAL A 214 -23.55 9.95 1.80
CA VAL A 214 -24.95 9.97 1.36
C VAL A 214 -25.82 10.12 2.60
N ASN A 215 -26.39 11.31 2.77
CA ASN A 215 -27.35 11.56 3.83
C ASN A 215 -28.74 11.18 3.28
N PHE A 216 -29.31 10.07 3.74
CA PHE A 216 -30.71 9.76 3.44
C PHE A 216 -31.59 10.61 4.36
N GLN A 217 -32.18 11.68 3.84
CA GLN A 217 -33.33 12.30 4.50
C GLN A 217 -34.55 11.40 4.24
N VAL A 218 -35.05 10.77 5.29
CA VAL A 218 -36.45 10.39 5.38
C VAL A 218 -37.11 11.55 6.11
N ASP A 219 -37.75 12.44 5.35
CA ASP A 219 -39.00 13.14 5.70
C ASP A 219 -39.41 14.10 4.58
N ALA A 220 -40.73 14.24 4.38
CA ALA A 220 -41.36 14.75 3.16
C ALA A 220 -41.47 16.29 3.05
N ASP A 221 -40.96 17.06 4.01
CA ASP A 221 -41.06 18.53 3.99
C ASP A 221 -39.68 19.17 4.17
N GLY A 222 -39.19 19.79 3.09
CA GLY A 222 -37.81 20.25 2.92
C GLY A 222 -37.32 21.36 3.88
N ARG A 223 -36.00 21.52 4.00
CA ARG A 223 -35.36 22.53 4.86
C ARG A 223 -35.09 23.85 4.15
N SER A 224 -35.43 24.94 4.82
CA SER A 224 -34.82 26.27 4.69
C SER A 224 -33.53 26.33 5.51
N TRP A 225 -32.48 26.94 4.97
CA TRP A 225 -31.29 27.30 5.74
C TRP A 225 -31.20 28.83 5.82
N GLU A 226 -31.23 29.38 7.04
CA GLU A 226 -30.63 30.70 7.30
C GLU A 226 -29.17 30.44 7.72
N ASP A 227 -28.24 30.86 6.88
CA ASP A 227 -26.81 30.83 7.19
C ASP A 227 -26.47 31.98 8.14
N GLY A 228 -25.66 31.68 9.16
CA GLY A 228 -25.00 32.64 10.05
C GLY A 228 -23.50 32.39 10.09
#